data_AF-A0A9D6F1D3-F1
#
_entry.id   AF-A0A9D6F1D3-F1
#
_cell.length_a   1.000
_cell.length_b   1.000
_cell.length_c   1.000
_cell.angle_alpha   90.00
_cell.angle_beta   90.00
_cell.angle_gamma   90.00
#
_symmetry.space_group_name_H-M   'P 1'
#
loop_
_entity.id
_entity.type
_entity.pdbx_description
1 polymer ?
#
loop_
_entity_poly.entity_id
_entity_poly.type
_entity_poly.pdbx_seq_one_letter_code
_entity_poly.pdbx_strand_id
1 'polypeptide(L)'
;MPSKLHYPALVLRWREPDDPLPVRIIQTAGPPRAPLWHELHSSAGSMPAGDGPFDFTRGVQRLLMDIAIRSPDFRHLQVPRILVTVTQARGKRDHGMQARVTPLRFAGGALTQTRRGIRFQIQRFFLNDHEFLYVMTFCLPRFLNQDFDRKFVTLFHELHHIGPEFDGDMRRHGGRYHVHTHSQRDYDERMAQMAREYLATRPDPSMYDFFRLNFAQLQARHGGVSGIVVPRPKIIPILTPARP
;
A
#
# COMPACT_ATOMS: atom_id res chain seq x y z
N MET A 1 -14.85 28.44 28.86
CA MET A 1 -15.14 28.24 27.44
C MET A 1 -14.66 26.85 27.04
N PRO A 2 -15.52 25.85 26.81
CA PRO A 2 -15.06 24.55 26.34
C PRO A 2 -14.50 24.72 24.92
N SER A 3 -13.27 24.26 24.70
CA SER A 3 -12.62 24.29 23.39
C SER A 3 -13.49 23.57 22.38
N LYS A 4 -13.82 24.23 21.26
CA LYS A 4 -14.50 23.57 20.14
C LYS A 4 -13.56 22.44 19.66
N LEU A 5 -13.89 21.19 19.94
CA LEU A 5 -13.17 20.04 19.38
C LEU A 5 -13.27 20.12 17.86
N HIS A 6 -12.16 20.45 17.21
CA HIS A 6 -12.09 20.48 15.76
C HIS A 6 -11.80 19.06 15.26
N TYR A 7 -12.85 18.33 14.87
CA TYR A 7 -12.68 17.03 14.26
C TYR A 7 -12.18 17.17 12.82
N PRO A 8 -11.28 16.28 12.36
CA PRO A 8 -10.87 16.25 10.96
C PRO A 8 -12.08 15.99 10.04
N ALA A 9 -11.98 16.42 8.79
CA ALA A 9 -13.04 16.21 7.80
C ALA A 9 -13.35 14.71 7.59
N LEU A 10 -14.64 14.37 7.48
CA LEU A 10 -15.10 13.00 7.21
C LEU A 10 -14.69 12.48 5.82
N VAL A 11 -14.40 13.39 4.90
CA VAL A 11 -14.01 13.13 3.51
C VAL A 11 -12.77 13.95 3.18
N LEU A 12 -11.77 13.32 2.58
CA LEU A 12 -10.68 13.98 1.86
C LEU A 12 -10.90 13.75 0.37
N ARG A 13 -10.77 14.80 -0.42
CA ARG A 13 -10.98 14.77 -1.87
C ARG A 13 -9.84 15.52 -2.54
N TRP A 14 -9.25 14.85 -3.52
CA TRP A 14 -8.34 15.42 -4.49
C TRP A 14 -9.09 15.53 -5.83
N ARG A 15 -8.75 16.53 -6.64
CA ARG A 15 -9.37 16.80 -7.94
C ARG A 15 -8.29 17.05 -8.98
N GLU A 16 -8.30 16.31 -10.08
CA GLU A 16 -7.36 16.59 -11.17
C GLU A 16 -8.01 17.53 -12.21
N PRO A 17 -7.29 18.52 -12.75
CA PRO A 17 -5.87 18.83 -12.50
C PRO A 17 -5.61 19.79 -11.31
N ASP A 18 -6.65 20.37 -10.71
CA ASP A 18 -6.53 21.54 -9.81
C ASP A 18 -5.90 21.27 -8.43
N ASP A 19 -6.15 20.09 -7.87
CA ASP A 19 -5.67 19.60 -6.57
C ASP A 19 -5.36 18.09 -6.67
N PRO A 20 -4.29 17.71 -7.40
CA PRO A 20 -3.96 16.31 -7.63
C PRO A 20 -3.50 15.62 -6.35
N LEU A 21 -3.42 14.29 -6.39
CA LEU A 21 -2.81 13.55 -5.28
C LEU A 21 -1.37 14.04 -5.05
N PRO A 22 -0.99 14.35 -3.78
CA PRO A 22 0.31 14.92 -3.48
C PRO A 22 1.43 13.91 -3.76
N VAL A 23 2.27 14.21 -4.75
CA VAL A 23 3.49 13.44 -5.04
C VAL A 23 4.68 14.07 -4.32
N ARG A 24 5.57 13.22 -3.78
CA ARG A 24 6.81 13.66 -3.12
C ARG A 24 7.99 12.80 -3.56
N ILE A 25 9.16 13.42 -3.64
CA ILE A 25 10.45 12.72 -3.74
C ILE A 25 10.80 12.15 -2.37
N ILE A 26 11.07 10.86 -2.32
CA ILE A 26 11.40 10.16 -1.08
C ILE A 26 12.88 10.32 -0.80
N GLN A 27 13.18 10.79 0.42
CA GLN A 27 14.56 11.04 0.85
C GLN A 27 15.11 9.85 1.63
N THR A 28 16.42 9.63 1.55
CA THR A 28 17.12 8.72 2.46
C THR A 28 17.55 9.47 3.72
N ALA A 29 17.55 8.80 4.87
CA ALA A 29 18.25 9.31 6.05
C ALA A 29 19.75 8.99 5.90
N GLY A 30 20.47 9.80 5.11
CA GLY A 30 21.93 9.70 4.94
C GLY A 30 22.38 9.57 3.48
N PRO A 31 23.67 9.80 3.20
CA PRO A 31 24.21 9.77 1.84
C PRO A 31 23.99 8.39 1.21
N PRO A 32 23.65 8.31 -0.09
CA PRO A 32 23.54 7.03 -0.78
C PRO A 32 24.88 6.31 -0.65
N ARG A 33 24.83 5.07 -0.15
CA ARG A 33 25.99 4.19 -0.27
C ARG A 33 26.15 3.94 -1.77
N ALA A 34 27.27 4.38 -2.35
CA ALA A 34 27.54 4.12 -3.75
C ALA A 34 27.45 2.60 -3.98
N PRO A 35 26.57 2.12 -4.87
CA PRO A 35 26.50 0.71 -5.17
C PRO A 35 27.87 0.26 -5.71
N LEU A 36 28.32 -0.92 -5.28
CA LEU A 36 29.50 -1.51 -5.89
C LEU A 36 29.17 -1.74 -7.38
N TRP A 37 30.15 -1.54 -8.26
CA TRP A 37 29.94 -1.63 -9.71
C TRP A 37 29.30 -2.97 -10.16
N HIS A 38 29.52 -4.07 -9.43
CA HIS A 38 28.83 -5.34 -9.64
C HIS A 38 27.32 -5.31 -9.34
N GLU A 39 26.87 -4.50 -8.36
CA GLU A 39 25.46 -4.37 -7.97
C GLU A 39 24.65 -3.57 -9.01
N LEU A 40 25.31 -2.77 -9.85
CA LEU A 40 24.67 -2.06 -10.97
C LEU A 40 24.30 -2.99 -12.13
N HIS A 41 24.92 -4.18 -12.20
CA HIS A 41 24.75 -5.14 -13.30
C HIS A 41 23.81 -6.30 -12.98
N SER A 42 23.11 -6.27 -11.84
CA SER A 42 21.98 -7.17 -11.59
C SER A 42 20.89 -6.93 -12.65
N SER A 43 20.48 -8.01 -13.31
CA SER A 43 19.75 -8.08 -14.58
C SER A 43 18.31 -7.52 -14.56
N ALA A 44 18.15 -6.23 -14.26
CA ALA A 44 16.97 -5.44 -14.63
C ALA A 44 17.22 -4.80 -16.00
N GLY A 45 17.32 -5.64 -17.03
CA GLY A 45 17.65 -5.24 -18.40
C GLY A 45 16.53 -4.54 -19.17
N SER A 46 15.32 -4.44 -18.61
CA SER A 46 14.12 -4.03 -19.36
C SER A 46 13.60 -2.62 -19.06
N MET A 47 14.01 -1.99 -17.96
CA MET A 47 13.46 -0.70 -17.54
C MET A 47 14.20 0.48 -18.22
N PRO A 48 13.57 1.24 -19.13
CA PRO A 48 14.20 2.45 -19.65
C PRO A 48 14.49 3.43 -18.50
N ALA A 49 15.66 4.06 -18.51
CA ALA A 49 15.91 5.22 -17.67
C ALA A 49 15.03 6.36 -18.19
N GLY A 50 13.89 6.59 -17.57
CA GLY A 50 13.02 7.72 -17.91
C GLY A 50 13.64 9.07 -17.51
N ASP A 51 13.13 10.16 -18.08
CA ASP A 51 13.61 11.55 -17.87
C ASP A 51 13.30 12.12 -16.46
N GLY A 52 13.03 11.28 -15.46
CA GLY A 52 12.61 11.71 -14.15
C GLY A 52 12.61 10.61 -13.08
N PRO A 53 12.27 10.98 -11.83
CA PRO A 53 12.28 10.07 -10.70
C PRO A 53 11.32 8.90 -10.92
N PHE A 54 11.72 7.70 -10.47
CA PHE A 54 10.87 6.52 -10.58
C PHE A 54 9.61 6.69 -9.72
N ASP A 55 8.42 6.67 -10.33
CA ASP A 55 7.14 6.69 -9.63
C ASP A 55 6.82 5.29 -9.07
N PHE A 56 7.16 5.10 -7.80
CA PHE A 56 6.96 3.85 -7.10
C PHE A 56 5.47 3.49 -6.99
N THR A 57 4.62 4.47 -6.71
CA THR A 57 3.18 4.24 -6.52
C THR A 57 2.51 3.77 -7.81
N ARG A 58 2.88 4.37 -8.96
CA ARG A 58 2.42 3.91 -10.27
C ARG A 58 2.98 2.55 -10.65
N GLY A 59 4.25 2.27 -10.33
CA GLY A 59 4.86 0.95 -10.55
C GLY A 59 4.11 -0.15 -9.81
N VAL A 60 3.82 0.06 -8.52
CA VAL A 60 3.01 -0.88 -7.73
C VAL A 60 1.58 -0.98 -8.26
N GLN A 61 0.93 0.13 -8.62
CA GLN A 61 -0.43 0.10 -9.17
C GLN A 61 -0.52 -0.79 -10.42
N ARG A 62 0.45 -0.68 -11.34
CA ARG A 62 0.55 -1.54 -12.54
C ARG A 62 0.76 -3.01 -12.17
N LEU A 63 1.66 -3.29 -11.23
CA LEU A 63 1.89 -4.64 -10.73
C LEU A 63 0.62 -5.26 -10.12
N LEU A 64 -0.14 -4.48 -9.34
CA LEU A 64 -1.40 -4.94 -8.75
C LEU A 64 -2.44 -5.28 -9.83
N MET A 65 -2.54 -4.48 -10.90
CA MET A 65 -3.43 -4.77 -12.03
C MET A 65 -3.07 -6.10 -12.70
N ASP A 66 -1.78 -6.34 -12.94
CA ASP A 66 -1.32 -7.58 -13.57
C ASP A 66 -1.53 -8.81 -12.66
N ILE A 67 -1.28 -8.68 -11.35
CA ILE A 67 -1.58 -9.72 -10.35
C ILE A 67 -3.08 -10.05 -10.35
N ALA A 68 -3.96 -9.05 -10.32
CA ALA A 68 -5.41 -9.27 -10.30
C ALA A 68 -5.92 -10.03 -11.53
N ILE A 69 -5.28 -9.84 -12.69
CA ILE A 69 -5.61 -10.56 -13.92
C ILE A 69 -5.12 -12.02 -13.86
N ARG A 70 -3.90 -12.24 -13.38
CA ARG A 70 -3.18 -13.52 -13.48
C ARG A 70 -3.43 -14.48 -12.31
N SER A 71 -3.75 -13.95 -11.14
CA SER A 71 -3.90 -14.74 -9.92
C SER A 71 -5.38 -14.89 -9.54
N PRO A 72 -5.96 -16.10 -9.62
CA PRO A 72 -7.38 -16.34 -9.33
C PRO A 72 -7.84 -15.80 -7.97
N ASP A 73 -7.01 -15.97 -6.94
CA ASP A 73 -7.28 -15.52 -5.57
C ASP A 73 -7.48 -13.99 -5.46
N PHE A 74 -6.96 -13.22 -6.42
CA PHE A 74 -6.97 -11.75 -6.42
C PHE A 74 -7.82 -11.13 -7.54
N ARG A 75 -8.60 -11.94 -8.29
CA ARG A 75 -9.48 -11.44 -9.36
C ARG A 75 -10.59 -10.50 -8.88
N HIS A 76 -10.95 -10.59 -7.60
CA HIS A 76 -11.96 -9.73 -6.98
C HIS A 76 -11.47 -8.28 -6.75
N LEU A 77 -10.17 -8.02 -6.87
CA LEU A 77 -9.60 -6.70 -6.61
C LEU A 77 -10.00 -5.70 -7.69
N GLN A 78 -10.69 -4.63 -7.29
CA GLN A 78 -10.88 -3.46 -8.15
C GLN A 78 -9.73 -2.49 -7.92
N VAL A 79 -8.58 -2.78 -8.52
CA VAL A 79 -7.30 -2.08 -8.26
C VAL A 79 -7.39 -0.55 -8.32
N PRO A 80 -8.16 0.10 -9.23
CA PRO A 80 -8.35 1.57 -9.19
C PRO A 80 -8.90 2.11 -7.87
N ARG A 81 -9.61 1.30 -7.08
CA ARG A 81 -10.16 1.67 -5.75
C ARG A 81 -9.20 1.37 -4.59
N ILE A 82 -7.99 0.93 -4.88
CA ILE A 82 -6.88 0.81 -3.93
C ILE A 82 -5.96 2.01 -4.13
N LEU A 83 -5.90 2.90 -3.16
CA LEU A 83 -4.93 3.99 -3.17
C LEU A 83 -3.58 3.48 -2.68
N VAL A 84 -2.61 3.36 -3.60
CA VAL A 84 -1.22 3.08 -3.23
C VAL A 84 -0.53 4.38 -2.82
N THR A 85 0.08 4.36 -1.64
CA THR A 85 0.78 5.52 -1.06
C THR A 85 2.06 5.08 -0.37
N VAL A 86 2.94 6.03 -0.11
CA VAL A 86 4.19 5.80 0.62
C VAL A 86 4.24 6.61 1.91
N THR A 87 4.95 6.06 2.88
CA THR A 87 5.41 6.77 4.07
C THR A 87 6.91 6.60 4.19
N GLN A 88 7.58 7.62 4.71
CA GLN A 88 9.01 7.57 4.89
C GLN A 88 9.36 6.96 6.26
N ALA A 89 10.31 6.02 6.27
CA ALA A 89 10.86 5.47 7.49
C ALA A 89 11.64 6.57 8.22
N ARG A 90 11.36 6.77 9.52
CA ARG A 90 12.02 7.79 10.35
C ARG A 90 13.41 7.39 10.86
N GLY A 91 13.91 6.20 10.50
CA GLY A 91 15.20 5.70 10.95
C GLY A 91 15.74 4.56 10.10
N LYS A 92 17.06 4.31 10.20
CA LYS A 92 17.81 3.33 9.40
C LYS A 92 17.58 1.86 9.76
N ARG A 93 16.68 1.55 10.71
CA ARG A 93 16.46 0.17 11.15
C ARG A 93 15.64 -0.60 10.13
N ASP A 94 16.13 -1.78 9.79
CA ASP A 94 15.47 -2.72 8.86
C ASP A 94 14.21 -3.35 9.46
N HIS A 95 14.11 -3.34 10.80
CA HIS A 95 12.93 -3.84 11.52
C HIS A 95 11.82 -2.78 11.60
N GLY A 96 10.58 -3.22 11.38
CA GLY A 96 9.36 -2.44 11.52
C GLY A 96 8.42 -2.60 10.32
N MET A 97 7.39 -1.75 10.26
CA MET A 97 6.40 -1.75 9.18
C MET A 97 7.08 -1.66 7.80
N GLN A 98 6.75 -2.61 6.92
CA GLN A 98 7.20 -2.67 5.53
C GLN A 98 6.12 -2.15 4.59
N ALA A 99 4.94 -2.74 4.68
CA ALA A 99 3.73 -2.27 4.07
C ALA A 99 2.57 -2.41 5.06
N ARG A 100 1.42 -1.86 4.70
CA ARG A 100 0.14 -2.14 5.36
C ARG A 100 -1.01 -1.80 4.42
N VAL A 101 -2.07 -2.59 4.42
CA VAL A 101 -3.37 -2.21 3.87
C VAL A 101 -4.26 -1.64 4.97
N THR A 102 -5.01 -0.57 4.66
CA THR A 102 -5.99 0.03 5.57
C THR A 102 -7.37 0.02 4.92
N PRO A 103 -8.37 -0.63 5.53
CA PRO A 103 -9.75 -0.58 5.05
C PRO A 103 -10.36 0.80 5.26
N LEU A 104 -11.23 1.23 4.33
CA LEU A 104 -12.00 2.47 4.44
C LEU A 104 -13.49 2.24 4.74
N ARG A 105 -13.85 1.02 5.16
CA ARG A 105 -15.13 0.66 5.77
C ARG A 105 -14.97 -0.18 7.03
N PHE A 106 -16.03 -0.22 7.82
CA PHE A 106 -16.19 -1.17 8.91
C PHE A 106 -16.69 -2.52 8.39
N ALA A 107 -17.05 -3.41 9.33
CA ALA A 107 -17.56 -4.74 9.07
C ALA A 107 -18.63 -4.78 7.97
N GLY A 108 -18.42 -5.65 6.97
CA GLY A 108 -19.36 -5.85 5.85
C GLY A 108 -19.60 -4.58 5.03
N GLY A 109 -18.53 -3.82 4.77
CA GLY A 109 -18.60 -2.60 3.97
C GLY A 109 -19.32 -1.42 4.64
N ALA A 110 -19.64 -1.52 5.94
CA ALA A 110 -20.42 -0.49 6.62
C ALA A 110 -19.68 0.85 6.69
N LEU A 111 -20.33 1.93 6.28
CA LEU A 111 -19.77 3.28 6.33
C LEU A 111 -19.56 3.78 7.76
N THR A 112 -20.41 3.32 8.68
CA THR A 112 -20.43 3.78 10.06
C THR A 112 -20.54 2.63 11.04
N GLN A 113 -19.94 2.77 12.22
CA GLN A 113 -20.07 1.82 13.31
C GLN A 113 -20.32 2.55 14.63
N THR A 114 -21.27 2.06 15.43
CA THR A 114 -21.52 2.58 16.77
C THR A 114 -20.64 1.85 17.79
N ARG A 115 -19.91 2.60 18.62
CA ARG A 115 -19.13 2.07 19.75
C ARG A 115 -19.44 2.89 20.99
N ARG A 116 -19.90 2.24 22.06
CA ARG A 116 -20.28 2.89 23.33
C ARG A 116 -21.21 4.09 23.12
N GLY A 117 -22.24 3.93 22.28
CA GLY A 117 -23.23 4.97 21.96
C GLY A 117 -22.77 6.05 20.98
N ILE A 118 -21.49 6.10 20.60
CA ILE A 118 -20.96 7.09 19.65
C ILE A 118 -20.87 6.46 18.26
N ARG A 119 -21.46 7.12 17.25
CA ARG A 119 -21.36 6.72 15.84
C ARG A 119 -20.05 7.23 15.25
N PHE A 120 -19.27 6.33 14.66
CA PHE A 120 -18.02 6.66 13.99
C PHE A 120 -18.10 6.37 12.50
N GLN A 121 -17.31 7.10 11.72
CA GLN A 121 -17.04 6.84 10.30
C GLN A 121 -15.52 6.75 10.09
N ILE A 122 -15.09 5.86 9.19
CA ILE A 122 -13.72 5.91 8.68
C ILE A 122 -13.65 7.02 7.62
N GLN A 123 -12.63 7.88 7.72
CA GLN A 123 -12.39 8.96 6.77
C GLN A 123 -12.34 8.41 5.35
N ARG A 124 -13.15 8.97 4.45
CA ARG A 124 -13.27 8.52 3.06
C ARG A 124 -12.36 9.32 2.16
N PHE A 125 -11.75 8.66 1.18
CA PHE A 125 -10.76 9.25 0.29
C PHE A 125 -11.28 9.19 -1.15
N PHE A 126 -11.19 10.30 -1.87
CA PHE A 126 -11.68 10.42 -3.25
C PHE A 126 -10.63 11.07 -4.15
N LEU A 127 -10.52 10.56 -5.38
CA LEU A 127 -9.91 11.28 -6.50
C LEU A 127 -11.01 11.56 -7.52
N ASN A 128 -11.28 12.84 -7.80
CA ASN A 128 -12.48 13.27 -8.52
C ASN A 128 -13.73 12.67 -7.88
N ASP A 129 -14.54 11.91 -8.61
CA ASP A 129 -15.73 11.18 -8.10
C ASP A 129 -15.44 9.71 -7.77
N HIS A 130 -14.19 9.28 -7.92
CA HIS A 130 -13.79 7.91 -7.67
C HIS A 130 -13.41 7.71 -6.20
N GLU A 131 -14.16 6.87 -5.49
CA GLU A 131 -13.90 6.54 -4.10
C GLU A 131 -12.89 5.40 -3.96
N PHE A 132 -11.87 5.61 -3.12
CA PHE A 132 -11.00 4.55 -2.65
C PHE A 132 -11.66 3.76 -1.51
N LEU A 133 -11.50 2.44 -1.53
CA LEU A 133 -11.99 1.53 -0.49
C LEU A 133 -10.85 0.99 0.40
N TYR A 134 -9.63 1.04 -0.11
CA TYR A 134 -8.44 0.60 0.60
C TYR A 134 -7.30 1.60 0.38
N VAL A 135 -6.45 1.76 1.39
CA VAL A 135 -5.18 2.50 1.28
C VAL A 135 -4.04 1.53 1.55
N MET A 136 -3.23 1.26 0.54
CA MET A 136 -2.04 0.42 0.64
C MET A 136 -0.80 1.29 0.80
N THR A 137 -0.23 1.30 2.01
CA THR A 137 0.91 2.13 2.38
C THR A 137 2.20 1.32 2.36
N PHE A 138 3.21 1.78 1.63
CA PHE A 138 4.57 1.22 1.65
C PHE A 138 5.53 2.12 2.43
N CYS A 139 6.37 1.53 3.27
CA CYS A 139 7.37 2.24 4.06
C CYS A 139 8.70 2.28 3.32
N LEU A 140 9.06 3.43 2.75
CA LEU A 140 10.31 3.61 2.00
C LEU A 140 11.39 4.30 2.86
N PRO A 141 12.68 3.94 2.71
CA PRO A 141 13.23 2.96 1.75
C PRO A 141 13.08 1.50 2.18
N ARG A 142 12.61 1.23 3.41
CA ARG A 142 12.66 -0.08 4.06
C ARG A 142 12.09 -1.23 3.20
N PHE A 143 10.90 -1.05 2.64
CA PHE A 143 10.26 -2.07 1.78
C PHE A 143 11.12 -2.42 0.56
N LEU A 144 11.68 -1.41 -0.11
CA LEU A 144 12.53 -1.60 -1.29
C LEU A 144 13.89 -2.20 -0.94
N ASN A 145 14.34 -2.10 0.31
CA ASN A 145 15.61 -2.69 0.75
C ASN A 145 15.50 -4.17 1.16
N GLN A 146 14.30 -4.74 1.15
CA GLN A 146 14.13 -6.19 1.24
C GLN A 146 14.71 -6.87 -0.01
N ASP A 147 14.95 -8.18 0.06
CA ASP A 147 15.23 -8.98 -1.12
C ASP A 147 13.99 -9.10 -2.02
N PHE A 148 14.20 -9.63 -3.23
CA PHE A 148 13.17 -9.74 -4.26
C PHE A 148 11.96 -10.56 -3.81
N ASP A 149 12.21 -11.77 -3.28
CA ASP A 149 11.15 -12.70 -2.89
C ASP A 149 10.34 -12.15 -1.71
N ARG A 150 11.01 -11.53 -0.74
CA ARG A 150 10.36 -10.95 0.44
C ARG A 150 9.50 -9.74 0.12
N LYS A 151 9.84 -8.94 -0.91
CA LYS A 151 8.95 -7.88 -1.41
C LYS A 151 7.63 -8.47 -1.93
N PHE A 152 7.71 -9.57 -2.67
CA PHE A 152 6.53 -10.27 -3.16
C PHE A 152 5.72 -10.89 -2.03
N VAL A 153 6.35 -11.60 -1.10
CA VAL A 153 5.67 -12.16 0.08
C VAL A 153 4.93 -11.06 0.85
N THR A 154 5.59 -9.93 1.08
CA THR A 154 4.99 -8.76 1.75
C THR A 154 3.80 -8.22 0.96
N LEU A 155 3.94 -8.04 -0.36
CA LEU A 155 2.86 -7.54 -1.22
C LEU A 155 1.63 -8.46 -1.18
N PHE A 156 1.84 -9.77 -1.35
CA PHE A 156 0.77 -10.76 -1.33
C PHE A 156 0.11 -10.87 0.05
N HIS A 157 0.89 -10.73 1.13
CA HIS A 157 0.35 -10.64 2.50
C HIS A 157 -0.66 -9.49 2.62
N GLU A 158 -0.29 -8.29 2.14
CA GLU A 158 -1.17 -7.13 2.19
C GLU A 158 -2.39 -7.27 1.26
N LEU A 159 -2.26 -7.92 0.11
CA LEU A 159 -3.39 -8.19 -0.78
C LEU A 159 -4.35 -9.21 -0.17
N HIS A 160 -3.84 -10.23 0.51
CA HIS A 160 -4.67 -11.28 1.11
C HIS A 160 -5.54 -10.75 2.26
N HIS A 161 -5.13 -9.64 2.87
CA HIS A 161 -5.92 -8.89 3.84
C HIS A 161 -7.15 -8.18 3.26
N ILE A 162 -7.21 -7.93 1.94
CA ILE A 162 -8.38 -7.35 1.28
C ILE A 162 -9.53 -8.37 1.29
N GLY A 163 -10.72 -7.91 1.67
CA GLY A 163 -11.91 -8.74 1.75
C GLY A 163 -12.34 -9.26 0.37
N PRO A 164 -12.81 -10.52 0.26
CA PRO A 164 -13.20 -11.12 -1.01
C PRO A 164 -14.37 -10.40 -1.70
N GLU A 165 -15.26 -9.75 -0.93
CA GLU A 165 -16.36 -8.94 -1.46
C GLU A 165 -15.93 -7.55 -1.96
N PHE A 166 -14.67 -7.17 -1.69
CA PHE A 166 -14.10 -5.87 -2.06
C PHE A 166 -14.98 -4.67 -1.61
N ASP A 167 -15.62 -4.77 -0.45
CA ASP A 167 -16.58 -3.79 0.06
C ASP A 167 -15.93 -2.68 0.91
N GLY A 168 -14.59 -2.69 1.04
CA GLY A 168 -13.83 -1.78 1.89
C GLY A 168 -13.58 -2.29 3.31
N ASP A 169 -14.06 -3.48 3.68
CA ASP A 169 -13.70 -4.20 4.90
C ASP A 169 -12.48 -5.10 4.68
N MET A 170 -11.84 -5.50 5.78
CA MET A 170 -10.76 -6.50 5.75
C MET A 170 -11.34 -7.90 5.62
N ARG A 171 -10.55 -8.82 5.04
CA ARG A 171 -10.82 -10.25 5.12
C ARG A 171 -10.97 -10.66 6.58
N ARG A 172 -12.14 -11.20 6.92
CA ARG A 172 -12.42 -11.77 8.23
C ARG A 172 -12.18 -13.26 8.16
N HIS A 173 -11.23 -13.75 8.95
CA HIS A 173 -11.14 -15.18 9.21
C HIS A 173 -12.21 -15.50 10.27
N GLY A 174 -13.24 -16.25 9.87
CA GLY A 174 -14.30 -16.67 10.78
C GLY A 174 -13.74 -17.63 11.83
N GLY A 175 -13.32 -17.11 12.98
CA GLY A 175 -12.84 -17.97 14.06
C GLY A 175 -12.02 -17.26 15.13
N ARG A 176 -12.36 -17.57 16.38
CA ARG A 176 -11.70 -17.15 17.61
C ARG A 176 -10.42 -17.98 17.84
N TYR A 177 -9.45 -17.95 16.91
CA TYR A 177 -8.16 -18.65 17.07
C TYR A 177 -7.02 -17.88 16.39
N HIS A 178 -6.40 -16.96 17.12
CA HIS A 178 -5.01 -16.52 16.89
C HIS A 178 -4.16 -17.15 17.99
N VAL A 179 -4.12 -18.47 18.02
CA VAL A 179 -3.31 -19.23 18.98
C VAL A 179 -2.38 -20.14 18.19
N HIS A 180 -1.08 -19.82 18.27
CA HIS A 180 0.13 -20.56 17.93
C HIS A 180 0.85 -20.32 16.59
N THR A 181 2.14 -20.05 16.75
CA THR A 181 3.23 -19.67 15.85
C THR A 181 3.39 -20.50 14.57
N HIS A 182 2.86 -21.73 14.53
CA HIS A 182 2.79 -22.53 13.30
C HIS A 182 1.92 -21.87 12.22
N SER A 183 0.79 -21.27 12.63
CA SER A 183 -0.12 -20.55 11.74
C SER A 183 0.51 -19.36 11.02
N GLN A 184 1.53 -18.71 11.60
CA GLN A 184 2.20 -17.57 10.97
C GLN A 184 3.18 -18.05 9.89
N ARG A 185 3.91 -19.14 10.17
CA ARG A 185 4.83 -19.74 9.19
C ARG A 185 4.05 -20.32 8.01
N ASP A 186 2.99 -21.06 8.27
CA ASP A 186 2.15 -21.64 7.21
C ASP A 186 1.50 -20.54 6.36
N TYR A 187 1.12 -19.42 6.99
CA TYR A 187 0.60 -18.25 6.30
C TYR A 187 1.67 -17.58 5.41
N ASP A 188 2.88 -17.37 5.93
CA ASP A 188 4.00 -16.82 5.17
C ASP A 188 4.39 -17.74 4.00
N GLU A 189 4.39 -19.05 4.22
CA GLU A 189 4.62 -20.07 3.17
C GLU A 189 3.53 -20.04 2.10
N ARG A 190 2.26 -19.83 2.48
CA ARG A 190 1.17 -19.65 1.52
C ARG A 190 1.34 -18.38 0.69
N MET A 191 1.77 -17.26 1.28
CA MET A 191 2.05 -16.03 0.54
C MET A 191 3.23 -16.20 -0.43
N ALA A 192 4.28 -16.90 0.00
CA ALA A 192 5.41 -17.26 -0.87
C ALA A 192 4.99 -18.19 -2.01
N GLN A 193 4.06 -19.11 -1.77
CA GLN A 193 3.49 -19.96 -2.80
C GLN A 193 2.68 -19.15 -3.83
N MET A 194 1.79 -18.25 -3.39
CA MET A 194 1.03 -17.37 -4.30
C MET A 194 1.93 -16.49 -5.16
N ALA A 195 3.00 -15.94 -4.56
CA ALA A 195 3.99 -15.15 -5.29
C ALA A 195 4.70 -15.96 -6.38
N ARG A 196 5.11 -17.19 -6.06
CA ARG A 196 5.73 -18.11 -7.02
C ARG A 196 4.76 -18.50 -8.14
N GLU A 197 3.49 -18.75 -7.81
CA GLU A 197 2.44 -19.04 -8.79
C GLU A 197 2.25 -17.87 -9.76
N TYR A 198 2.19 -16.64 -9.25
CA TYR A 198 2.12 -15.44 -10.10
C TYR A 198 3.33 -15.34 -11.04
N LEU A 199 4.56 -15.47 -10.52
CA LEU A 199 5.77 -15.40 -11.33
C LEU A 199 5.85 -16.53 -12.37
N ALA A 200 5.31 -17.71 -12.05
CA ALA A 200 5.24 -18.84 -12.97
C ALA A 200 4.30 -18.59 -14.17
N THR A 201 3.37 -17.65 -14.07
CA THR A 201 2.55 -17.20 -15.23
C THR A 201 3.34 -16.36 -16.24
N ARG A 202 4.64 -16.12 -15.98
CA ARG A 202 5.56 -15.33 -16.81
C ARG A 202 4.98 -13.94 -17.15
N PRO A 203 4.71 -13.11 -16.12
CA PRO A 203 4.31 -11.73 -16.36
C PRO A 203 5.43 -10.97 -17.09
N ASP A 204 5.07 -9.91 -17.81
CA ASP A 204 6.07 -9.03 -18.42
C ASP A 204 7.00 -8.50 -17.31
N PRO A 205 8.33 -8.71 -17.41
CA PRO A 205 9.29 -8.20 -16.44
C PRO A 205 9.14 -6.71 -16.13
N SER A 206 8.65 -5.90 -17.09
CA SER A 206 8.39 -4.47 -16.87
C SER A 206 7.39 -4.18 -15.75
N MET A 207 6.57 -5.16 -15.36
CA MET A 207 5.62 -5.05 -14.24
C MET A 207 6.28 -5.14 -12.87
N TYR A 208 7.43 -5.82 -12.75
CA TYR A 208 8.02 -6.14 -11.45
C TYR A 208 9.54 -5.97 -11.36
N ASP A 209 10.26 -5.64 -12.43
CA ASP A 209 11.73 -5.54 -12.41
C ASP A 209 12.22 -4.47 -11.41
N PHE A 210 11.41 -3.45 -11.10
CA PHE A 210 11.73 -2.51 -10.04
C PHE A 210 11.80 -3.15 -8.63
N PHE A 211 11.14 -4.29 -8.40
CA PHE A 211 11.32 -5.08 -7.16
C PHE A 211 12.69 -5.77 -7.12
N ARG A 212 13.37 -5.98 -8.24
CA ARG A 212 14.74 -6.53 -8.24
C ARG A 212 15.77 -5.53 -7.73
N LEU A 213 15.44 -4.24 -7.75
CA LEU A 213 16.30 -3.16 -7.32
C LEU A 213 15.97 -2.76 -5.87
N ASN A 214 17.01 -2.38 -5.13
CA ASN A 214 16.85 -1.69 -3.85
C ASN A 214 16.63 -0.19 -4.06
N PHE A 215 16.34 0.54 -2.97
CA PHE A 215 16.04 1.97 -3.07
C PHE A 215 17.20 2.78 -3.67
N ALA A 216 18.44 2.50 -3.26
CA ALA A 216 19.62 3.20 -3.73
C ALA A 216 19.88 2.94 -5.22
N GLN A 217 19.70 1.71 -5.69
CA GLN A 217 19.80 1.36 -7.11
C GLN A 217 18.72 2.06 -7.96
N LEU A 218 17.47 2.11 -7.49
CA LEU A 218 16.41 2.84 -8.17
C LEU A 218 16.71 4.34 -8.23
N GLN A 219 17.18 4.92 -7.12
CA GLN A 219 17.56 6.32 -7.06
C GLN A 219 18.73 6.64 -8.00
N ALA A 220 19.77 5.79 -8.04
CA ALA A 220 20.91 5.96 -8.95
C ALA A 220 20.50 5.87 -10.42
N ARG A 221 19.58 4.97 -10.77
CA ARG A 221 19.12 4.76 -12.15
C ARG A 221 18.16 5.85 -12.65
N HIS A 222 17.34 6.42 -11.78
CA HIS A 222 16.24 7.33 -12.16
C HIS A 222 16.38 8.75 -11.59
N GLY A 223 17.51 9.08 -10.94
CA GLY A 223 17.73 10.37 -10.28
C GLY A 223 16.89 10.61 -9.01
N GLY A 224 15.95 9.71 -8.69
CA GLY A 224 15.08 9.81 -7.53
C GLY A 224 14.02 8.70 -7.51
N VAL A 225 13.36 8.56 -6.36
CA VAL A 225 12.15 7.74 -6.20
C VAL A 225 11.05 8.66 -5.71
N SER A 226 9.92 8.68 -6.41
CA SER A 226 8.74 9.46 -6.05
C SER A 226 7.56 8.56 -5.69
N GLY A 227 6.58 9.12 -4.99
CA GLY A 227 5.31 8.45 -4.75
C GLY A 227 4.25 9.36 -4.16
N ILE A 228 3.00 8.94 -4.26
CA ILE A 228 1.86 9.59 -3.63
C ILE A 228 1.97 9.49 -2.09
N VAL A 229 1.80 10.60 -1.38
CA VAL A 229 1.87 10.68 0.10
C VAL A 229 0.59 11.29 0.67
N VAL A 230 -0.31 10.46 1.18
CA VAL A 230 -1.56 10.90 1.81
C VAL A 230 -1.53 10.72 3.34
N PRO A 231 -2.32 11.49 4.11
CA PRO A 231 -2.44 11.26 5.54
C PRO A 231 -3.02 9.87 5.83
N ARG A 232 -2.69 9.32 7.01
CA ARG A 232 -3.30 8.09 7.49
C ARG A 232 -4.81 8.30 7.70
N PRO A 233 -5.68 7.43 7.15
CA PRO A 233 -7.12 7.50 7.39
C PRO A 233 -7.45 7.46 8.88
N LYS A 234 -8.42 8.28 9.30
CA LYS A 234 -8.84 8.42 10.70
C LYS A 234 -10.21 7.83 10.92
N ILE A 235 -10.46 7.32 12.12
CA ILE A 235 -11.81 7.00 12.60
C ILE A 235 -12.33 8.25 13.31
N ILE A 236 -13.44 8.81 12.81
CA ILE A 236 -13.93 10.14 13.19
C ILE A 236 -15.34 9.98 13.76
N PRO A 237 -15.64 10.54 14.95
CA PRO A 237 -17.01 10.54 15.45
C PRO A 237 -17.90 11.41 14.55
N ILE A 238 -19.07 10.88 14.20
CA ILE A 238 -20.11 11.64 13.53
C ILE A 238 -20.91 12.32 14.63
N LEU A 239 -20.73 13.64 14.77
CA LEU A 239 -21.58 14.43 15.65
C LEU A 239 -22.97 14.47 15.02
N THR A 240 -23.86 13.59 15.47
CA THR A 240 -25.29 13.76 15.23
C THR A 240 -25.71 15.03 15.98
N PRO A 241 -26.38 16.02 15.36
CA PRO A 241 -26.98 17.10 16.13
C PRO A 241 -27.90 16.46 17.18
N ALA A 242 -27.83 16.96 18.43
CA ALA A 242 -28.76 16.55 19.47
C ALA A 242 -30.19 16.72 18.91
N ARG A 243 -31.03 15.69 19.05
CA ARG A 243 -32.46 15.86 18.78
C ARG A 243 -32.95 17.03 19.65
N PRO A 244 -33.70 17.99 19.09
CA PRO A 244 -34.30 19.06 19.87
C PRO A 244 -35.21 18.50 20.98
#